data_AF-A0A1Q2MG56-F1
#
_entry.id   AF-A0A1Q2MG56-F1
#
_cell.length_a   1.000
_cell.length_b   1.000
_cell.length_c   1.000
_cell.angle_alpha   90.00
_cell.angle_beta   90.00
_cell.angle_gamma   90.00
#
_symmetry.space_group_name_H-M   'P 1'
#
loop_
_entity.id
_entity.type
_entity.pdbx_description
1 polymer ?
#
loop_
_entity_poly.entity_id
_entity_poly.type
_entity_poly.pdbx_seq_one_letter_code
_entity_poly.pdbx_strand_id
1 'polypeptide(L)' 'MGITEIQNMTKAEKLEAMELLWDAISHDSTPVQSPSWHKGVLDKRREKIVSNQAHFITLEKLKERLR' A
#
# COMPACT_ATOMS: atom_id res chain seq x y z
N MET A 1 16.74 13.49 -5.95
CA MET A 1 16.69 13.55 -4.47
C MET A 1 17.43 12.34 -3.93
N GLY A 2 18.50 12.56 -3.17
CA GLY A 2 19.30 11.51 -2.55
C GLY A 2 18.78 11.12 -1.17
N ILE A 3 19.10 9.91 -0.71
CA ILE A 3 18.74 9.44 0.66
C ILE A 3 19.29 10.40 1.72
N THR A 4 20.49 10.95 1.51
CA THR A 4 21.13 11.94 2.39
C THR A 4 20.37 13.26 2.47
N GLU A 5 19.76 13.71 1.37
CA GLU A 5 18.92 14.93 1.36
C GLU A 5 17.62 14.70 2.14
N ILE A 6 16.99 13.53 1.95
CA ILE A 6 15.76 13.16 2.67
C ILE A 6 16.04 13.05 4.17
N GLN A 7 17.19 12.52 4.59
CA GLN A 7 17.52 12.40 6.01
C GLN A 7 17.52 13.75 6.73
N ASN A 8 17.96 14.81 6.06
CA ASN A 8 18.01 16.17 6.61
C ASN A 8 16.64 16.88 6.68
N MET A 9 15.61 16.33 6.02
CA MET A 9 14.25 16.88 6.09
C MET A 9 13.63 16.64 7.47
N THR A 10 12.89 17.63 7.94
CA THR A 10 11.95 17.51 9.04
C THR A 10 10.87 16.48 8.71
N LYS A 11 10.12 16.05 9.73
CA LYS A 11 9.00 15.13 9.52
C LYS A 11 7.92 15.73 8.61
N ALA A 12 7.66 17.03 8.73
CA ALA A 12 6.67 17.72 7.91
C ALA A 12 7.07 17.73 6.43
N GLU A 13 8.33 18.11 6.13
CA GLU A 13 8.87 18.13 4.77
C GLU A 13 8.89 16.73 4.15
N LYS A 14 9.19 15.68 4.93
CA LYS A 14 9.10 14.28 4.45
C LYS A 14 7.68 13.90 4.04
N LEU A 15 6.69 14.29 4.83
CA LEU A 15 5.29 14.01 4.53
C LEU A 15 4.84 14.77 3.29
N GLU A 16 5.18 16.06 3.18
CA GLU A 16 4.88 16.86 1.99
C GLU A 16 5.54 16.27 0.73
N ALA A 17 6.80 15.86 0.82
CA ALA A 17 7.48 15.18 -0.28
C ALA A 17 6.80 13.85 -0.66
N MET A 18 6.31 13.08 0.32
CA MET A 18 5.53 11.86 0.06
C MET A 18 4.22 12.15 -0.66
N GLU A 19 3.49 13.20 -0.27
CA GLU A 19 2.24 13.61 -0.93
C GLU A 19 2.48 14.07 -2.37
N LEU A 20 3.51 14.90 -2.60
CA LEU A 20 3.86 15.35 -3.96
C LEU A 20 4.28 14.17 -4.86
N LEU A 21 5.05 13.23 -4.33
CA LEU A 21 5.40 12.02 -5.06
C LEU A 21 4.17 11.16 -5.35
N TRP A 22 3.26 11.03 -4.38
CA TRP A 22 2.02 10.28 -4.54
C TRP A 22 1.10 10.89 -5.60
N ASP A 23 0.95 12.22 -5.59
CA ASP A 23 0.18 12.95 -6.60
C ASP A 23 0.76 12.72 -8.00
N ALA A 24 2.08 12.83 -8.15
CA ALA A 24 2.75 12.60 -9.43
C ALA A 24 2.56 11.17 -9.97
N ILE A 25 2.71 10.13 -9.13
CA ILE A 25 2.55 8.74 -9.57
C ILE A 25 1.09 8.33 -9.77
N SER A 26 0.15 8.93 -9.04
CA SER A 26 -1.27 8.57 -9.14
C SER A 26 -1.91 9.09 -10.44
N HIS A 27 -1.40 10.19 -10.98
CA HIS A 27 -1.79 10.74 -12.27
C HIS A 27 -1.01 10.14 -13.45
N ASP A 28 0.03 9.33 -13.19
CA ASP A 28 0.73 8.59 -14.23
C ASP A 28 -0.15 7.45 -14.74
N SER A 29 -0.47 7.49 -16.03
CA SER A 29 -1.27 6.47 -16.71
C SER A 29 -0.46 5.26 -17.15
N THR A 30 0.85 5.25 -16.89
CA THR A 30 1.75 4.15 -17.24
C THR A 30 1.32 2.88 -16.50
N PRO A 31 0.87 1.83 -17.23
CA PRO A 31 0.38 0.62 -16.60
C PRO A 31 1.55 -0.14 -15.95
N VAL A 32 1.49 -0.28 -14.62
CA VAL A 32 2.41 -1.16 -13.90
C VAL A 32 1.95 -2.60 -14.07
N GLN A 33 2.76 -3.41 -14.74
CA GLN A 33 2.46 -4.84 -14.86
C GLN A 33 2.52 -5.52 -13.50
N SER A 34 1.43 -6.17 -13.11
CA SER A 34 1.43 -7.02 -11.92
C SER A 34 2.40 -8.19 -12.10
N PRO A 35 3.18 -8.55 -11.06
CA PRO A 35 4.00 -9.75 -11.09
C PRO A 35 3.17 -11.00 -11.37
N SER A 36 3.76 -11.99 -12.04
CA SER A 36 3.07 -13.25 -12.42
C SER A 36 2.48 -13.99 -11.21
N TRP A 37 3.12 -13.93 -10.05
CA TRP A 37 2.64 -14.56 -8.81
C TRP A 37 1.41 -13.86 -8.21
N HIS A 38 1.16 -12.58 -8.54
CA HIS A 38 0.12 -11.78 -7.91
C HIS A 38 -1.27 -12.38 -8.13
N LYS A 39 -1.54 -12.87 -9.34
CA LYS A 39 -2.78 -13.56 -9.68
C LYS A 39 -3.05 -14.75 -8.74
N GLY A 40 -2.06 -15.61 -8.51
CA GLY A 40 -2.21 -16.80 -7.66
C GLY A 40 -2.55 -16.45 -6.20
N VAL A 41 -2.03 -15.33 -5.68
CA VAL A 41 -2.39 -14.83 -4.34
C VAL A 41 -3.84 -14.35 -4.31
N LEU A 42 -4.27 -13.58 -5.33
CA LEU A 42 -5.63 -13.08 -5.41
C LEU A 42 -6.65 -14.21 -5.58
N ASP A 43 -6.33 -15.23 -6.39
CA ASP A 43 -7.21 -16.39 -6.59
C ASP A 43 -7.39 -17.17 -5.29
N LYS A 44 -6.30 -17.44 -4.54
CA LYS A 44 -6.38 -18.07 -3.21
C LYS A 44 -7.20 -17.25 -2.20
N ARG A 45 -7.08 -15.92 -2.24
CA ARG A 45 -7.87 -15.03 -1.36
C ARG A 45 -9.34 -15.05 -1.76
N ARG A 46 -9.64 -15.01 -3.06
CA ARG A 46 -11.00 -15.10 -3.60
C ARG A 46 -11.67 -16.42 -3.23
N GLU A 47 -10.96 -17.53 -3.36
CA GLU A 47 -11.45 -18.85 -2.97
C GLU A 47 -11.88 -18.87 -1.50
N LYS A 48 -11.04 -18.36 -0.58
CA LYS A 48 -11.39 -18.26 0.85
C LYS A 48 -12.66 -17.44 1.11
N ILE A 49 -12.87 -16.38 0.34
CA ILE A 49 -14.06 -15.54 0.47
C ILE A 49 -15.30 -16.32 0.02
N VAL A 50 -15.24 -16.94 -1.17
CA VAL A 50 -16.37 -17.70 -1.75
C VAL A 50 -16.69 -18.94 -0.91
N SER A 51 -15.68 -19.59 -0.32
CA SER A 51 -15.85 -20.74 0.57
C SER A 51 -16.29 -20.35 1.99
N ASN A 52 -16.57 -19.07 2.26
CA ASN A 52 -16.91 -18.53 3.58
C ASN A 52 -15.85 -18.81 4.68
N GLN A 53 -14.58 -18.97 4.28
CA GLN A 53 -13.43 -19.20 5.18
C GLN A 53 -12.61 -17.92 5.43
N ALA A 54 -12.94 -16.83 4.74
CA ALA A 54 -12.29 -15.55 4.96
C ALA A 54 -12.74 -14.91 6.28
N HIS A 55 -11.77 -14.48 7.09
CA HIS A 55 -12.02 -13.70 8.29
C HIS A 55 -11.79 -12.22 8.01
N PHE A 56 -12.83 -11.41 8.19
CA PHE A 56 -12.78 -9.96 8.05
C PHE A 56 -12.78 -9.30 9.42
N ILE A 57 -11.96 -8.26 9.57
CA ILE A 57 -11.92 -7.42 10.77
C ILE A 57 -12.26 -5.98 10.40
N THR A 58 -12.81 -5.25 11.36
CA THR A 58 -13.01 -3.80 11.21
C THR A 58 -11.69 -3.07 11.31
N LEU A 59 -11.64 -1.82 10.81
CA LEU A 59 -10.47 -0.96 10.96
C LEU A 59 -10.13 -0.71 12.43
N GLU A 60 -11.14 -0.59 13.30
CA GLU A 60 -10.91 -0.42 14.74
C GLU A 60 -10.20 -1.65 15.34
N LYS A 61 -10.66 -2.87 15.03
CA LYS A 61 -9.98 -4.11 15.46
C LYS A 61 -8.56 -4.22 14.90
N LEU A 62 -8.32 -3.73 13.69
CA LEU A 62 -6.98 -3.70 13.11
C LEU A 62 -6.06 -2.73 13.88
N LYS A 63 -6.54 -1.53 14.21
CA LYS A 63 -5.78 -0.54 14.99
C LYS A 63 -5.41 -1.06 16.38
N GLU A 64 -6.33 -1.76 17.04
CA GLU A 64 -6.08 -2.39 18.35
C GLU A 64 -4.96 -3.42 18.30
N ARG A 65 -4.85 -4.19 17.22
CA ARG A 65 -3.81 -5.22 17.05
C ARG A 65 -2.41 -4.65 16.76
N LEU A 66 -2.33 -3.48 16.13
CA LEU A 66 -1.07 -2.89 15.66
C LEU A 66 -0.50 -1.80 16.59
N ARG A 67 -1.22 -1.47 17.67
CA ARG A 67 -0.72 -0.63 18.76
C ARG A 67 0.16 -1.43 19.71
#